data_AF-A0A316HCW2-F1
#
_entry.id   AF-A0A316HCW2-F1
#
_cell.length_a   1.000
_cell.length_b   1.000
_cell.length_c   1.000
_cell.angle_alpha   90.00
_cell.angle_beta   90.00
_cell.angle_gamma   90.00
#
_symmetry.space_group_name_H-M   'P 1'
#
loop_
_entity.id
_entity.type
_entity.pdbx_description
1 polymer ?
#
loop_
_entity_poly.entity_id
_entity_poly.type
_entity_poly.pdbx_seq_one_letter_code
_entity_poly.pdbx_strand_id
1 'polypeptide(L)'
;MPRPIATRYARSGDVRIAYQVVGQGSFDLVFVPGFISNLDLHWEDEGYSRLLSRLSAFSRLILFDKRGTGLSDRVDTHALPSLETRMDDVRVVMDAAGSSRAAILGASEGAPMAILFAATYPERTRSLVLYGGYAHFHKWVMSPERLDAFIADAETSWGTGATLQNFAPGRLDDTRFATWWGRFERLSASPTAAAALARMNAEIDVRGVLASIRAPTLLIHRRNDARVNPDASRYLAQKIPGARLVEVTGRDHPIWTGDVNRVADLVEEFLTGTHAAPETERVLAALLVTRISDTARLGDRMWSERSERFHETWRLIVGRHGGRIADQHGETLVSRFDGPARAVRCASALREAAQDIGIASAHGVHVGEVEMRGPPTGLAMRVAVQIADRAERGDILASRLVADLAAGSGLHFTDVGKVMFDDLDEPLALVQATSEQHLEPACRSRVIAVEPSALTARENEVVALIADGKSNAAIAAELSLSEHTVKRHVANILLKLDLPSRAAAAAFAARQTGPDGP
;
A
#
# COMPACT_ATOMS: atom_id res chain seq x y z
N MET A 1 -1.50 -16.34 -4.84
CA MET A 1 -1.86 -15.45 -3.71
C MET A 1 -0.84 -15.68 -2.60
N PRO A 2 -0.30 -14.64 -1.94
CA PRO A 2 0.51 -14.84 -0.75
C PRO A 2 -0.32 -15.58 0.31
N ARG A 3 0.34 -16.44 1.08
CA ARG A 3 -0.31 -17.26 2.11
C ARG A 3 -0.85 -16.33 3.21
N PRO A 4 -2.09 -16.51 3.69
CA PRO A 4 -2.63 -15.68 4.78
C PRO A 4 -1.77 -15.82 6.03
N ILE A 5 -1.54 -14.70 6.73
CA ILE A 5 -0.78 -14.68 7.99
C ILE A 5 -1.57 -15.45 9.05
N ALA A 6 -0.96 -16.47 9.64
CA ALA A 6 -1.66 -17.33 10.59
C ALA A 6 -1.66 -16.72 11.99
N THR A 7 -2.86 -16.39 12.50
CA THR A 7 -3.07 -16.03 13.91
C THR A 7 -3.01 -17.28 14.78
N ARG A 8 -2.28 -17.20 15.88
CA ARG A 8 -2.12 -18.24 16.90
C ARG A 8 -2.49 -17.67 18.27
N TYR A 9 -2.60 -18.53 19.28
CA TYR A 9 -2.97 -18.14 20.64
C TYR A 9 -1.99 -18.69 21.66
N ALA A 10 -1.47 -17.80 22.51
CA ALA A 10 -0.67 -18.14 23.67
C ALA A 10 -1.53 -18.12 24.93
N ARG A 11 -1.32 -19.05 25.87
CA ARG A 11 -2.10 -19.13 27.12
C ARG A 11 -1.40 -18.38 28.24
N SER A 12 -2.01 -17.29 28.72
CA SER A 12 -1.55 -16.44 29.82
C SER A 12 -2.51 -16.59 31.00
N GLY A 13 -2.21 -17.52 31.90
CA GLY A 13 -3.16 -17.96 32.93
C GLY A 13 -4.45 -18.52 32.32
N ASP A 14 -5.56 -17.84 32.56
CA ASP A 14 -6.89 -18.23 32.06
C ASP A 14 -7.31 -17.51 30.78
N VAL A 15 -6.49 -16.57 30.27
CA VAL A 15 -6.77 -15.85 29.02
C VAL A 15 -5.89 -16.32 27.86
N ARG A 16 -6.42 -16.25 26.64
CA ARG A 16 -5.71 -16.47 25.40
C ARG A 16 -5.30 -15.14 24.76
N ILE A 17 -4.01 -15.03 24.44
CA ILE A 17 -3.43 -13.88 23.76
C ILE A 17 -3.19 -14.24 22.30
N ALA A 18 -3.91 -13.57 21.40
CA ALA A 18 -3.75 -13.73 19.97
C ALA A 18 -2.42 -13.10 19.51
N TYR A 19 -1.67 -13.83 18.69
CA TYR A 19 -0.40 -13.36 18.16
C TYR A 19 -0.15 -13.84 16.73
N GLN A 20 0.68 -13.10 16.00
CA GLN A 20 1.18 -13.43 14.67
C GLN A 20 2.71 -13.31 14.65
N VAL A 21 3.35 -14.08 13.77
CA VAL A 21 4.79 -13.97 13.51
C VAL A 21 4.99 -13.79 12.02
N VAL A 22 5.68 -12.73 11.63
CA VAL A 22 5.97 -12.37 10.24
C VAL A 22 7.44 -12.00 10.07
N GLY A 23 7.96 -12.13 8.85
CA GLY A 23 9.40 -11.93 8.58
C GLY A 23 10.26 -13.14 8.93
N GLN A 24 11.51 -13.10 8.46
CA GLN A 24 12.50 -14.17 8.64
C GLN A 24 13.87 -13.59 9.08
N GLY A 25 13.87 -12.39 9.67
CA GLY A 25 15.10 -11.74 10.11
C GLY A 25 15.84 -12.53 11.20
N SER A 26 17.13 -12.22 11.36
CA SER A 26 18.05 -12.97 12.22
C SER A 26 17.82 -12.78 13.74
N PHE A 27 16.88 -11.91 14.12
CA PHE A 27 16.52 -11.66 15.50
C PHE A 27 15.02 -11.33 15.63
N ASP A 28 14.50 -11.56 16.83
CA ASP A 28 13.11 -11.32 17.14
C ASP A 28 12.88 -9.85 17.55
N LEU A 29 11.82 -9.26 17.02
CA LEU A 29 11.29 -7.96 17.42
C LEU A 29 9.85 -8.15 17.92
N VAL A 30 9.59 -7.84 19.18
CA VAL A 30 8.23 -7.85 19.73
C VAL A 30 7.65 -6.44 19.63
N PHE A 31 6.52 -6.30 18.94
CA PHE A 31 5.78 -5.04 18.89
C PHE A 31 4.66 -5.06 19.95
N VAL A 32 4.81 -4.21 20.97
CA VAL A 32 3.82 -4.01 22.02
C VAL A 32 2.94 -2.82 21.63
N PRO A 33 1.69 -3.04 21.22
CA PRO A 33 0.84 -2.00 20.65
C PRO A 33 0.32 -1.02 21.71
N GLY A 34 -0.27 0.08 21.24
CA GLY A 34 -0.84 1.15 22.07
C GLY A 34 -2.23 0.83 22.62
N PHE A 35 -3.06 1.86 22.83
CA PHE A 35 -4.33 1.75 23.55
C PHE A 35 -5.21 0.55 23.16
N ILE A 36 -5.42 0.37 21.86
CA ILE A 36 -6.17 -0.74 21.27
C ILE A 36 -5.33 -1.38 20.14
N SER A 37 -5.58 -2.66 19.88
CA SER A 37 -4.94 -3.45 18.82
C SER A 37 -5.92 -4.43 18.21
N ASN A 38 -5.73 -4.73 16.92
CA ASN A 38 -6.42 -5.80 16.22
C ASN A 38 -5.55 -6.34 15.07
N LEU A 39 -5.05 -7.57 15.23
CA LEU A 39 -4.13 -8.22 14.29
C LEU A 39 -4.64 -8.32 12.85
N ASP A 40 -5.95 -8.50 12.64
CA ASP A 40 -6.51 -8.60 11.30
C ASP A 40 -6.60 -7.23 10.62
N LEU A 41 -6.93 -6.18 11.38
CA LEU A 41 -7.08 -4.82 10.85
C LEU A 41 -5.76 -4.10 10.60
N HIS A 42 -4.68 -4.48 11.29
CA HIS A 42 -3.37 -3.83 11.13
C HIS A 42 -2.85 -3.85 9.68
N TRP A 43 -3.28 -4.81 8.87
CA TRP A 43 -2.84 -4.97 7.48
C TRP A 43 -3.69 -4.21 6.46
N GLU A 44 -4.80 -3.61 6.88
CA GLU A 44 -5.73 -2.90 5.99
C GLU A 44 -5.38 -1.43 5.79
N ASP A 45 -4.82 -0.75 6.80
CA ASP A 45 -4.34 0.62 6.67
C ASP A 45 -2.96 0.63 6.00
N GLU A 46 -2.78 1.55 5.05
CA GLU A 46 -1.55 1.66 4.26
C GLU A 46 -0.35 2.05 5.12
N GLY A 47 -0.54 2.93 6.11
CA GLY A 47 0.52 3.36 7.02
C GLY A 47 0.95 2.23 7.96
N TYR A 48 -0.02 1.50 8.50
CA TYR A 48 0.21 0.39 9.42
C TYR A 48 0.84 -0.79 8.71
N SER A 49 0.26 -1.24 7.59
CA SER A 49 0.84 -2.30 6.76
C SER A 49 2.26 -1.96 6.32
N ARG A 50 2.54 -0.69 5.97
CA ARG A 50 3.90 -0.22 5.63
C ARG A 50 4.86 -0.32 6.81
N LEU A 51 4.47 0.11 8.01
CA LEU A 51 5.29 -0.02 9.20
C LEU A 51 5.64 -1.50 9.47
N LEU A 52 4.64 -2.38 9.48
CA LEU A 52 4.84 -3.80 9.76
C LEU A 52 5.70 -4.48 8.69
N SER A 53 5.50 -4.14 7.42
CA SER A 53 6.33 -4.64 6.31
C SER A 53 7.78 -4.20 6.47
N ARG A 54 8.03 -2.93 6.83
CA ARG A 54 9.39 -2.41 7.07
C ARG A 54 10.07 -3.11 8.24
N LEU A 55 9.36 -3.26 9.37
CA LEU A 55 9.93 -3.90 10.56
C LEU A 55 10.22 -5.40 10.31
N SER A 56 9.33 -6.09 9.60
CA SER A 56 9.49 -7.52 9.29
C SER A 56 10.49 -7.83 8.17
N ALA A 57 10.95 -6.81 7.43
CA ALA A 57 11.98 -6.97 6.41
C ALA A 57 13.35 -7.33 7.01
N PHE A 58 13.69 -6.78 8.18
CA PHE A 58 14.98 -7.00 8.84
C PHE A 58 14.89 -7.78 10.16
N SER A 59 13.69 -8.11 10.64
CA SER A 59 13.46 -8.85 11.88
C SER A 59 12.43 -9.97 11.71
N ARG A 60 12.42 -10.93 12.63
CA ARG A 60 11.26 -11.81 12.85
C ARG A 60 10.32 -11.07 13.80
N LEU A 61 9.31 -10.44 13.23
CA LEU A 61 8.38 -9.56 13.92
C LEU A 61 7.26 -10.38 14.58
N ILE A 62 7.16 -10.25 15.90
CA ILE A 62 6.15 -10.87 16.75
C ILE A 62 5.13 -9.79 17.11
N LEU A 63 3.89 -9.99 16.66
CA LEU A 63 2.75 -9.10 16.86
C LEU A 63 1.76 -9.79 17.80
N PHE A 64 1.07 -9.04 18.65
CA PHE A 64 -0.02 -9.58 19.45
C PHE A 64 -1.08 -8.53 19.72
N ASP A 65 -2.29 -9.00 19.98
CA ASP A 65 -3.34 -8.15 20.55
C ASP A 65 -3.25 -8.19 22.07
N LYS A 66 -3.16 -7.04 22.73
CA LYS A 66 -3.14 -7.00 24.19
C LYS A 66 -4.41 -7.63 24.75
N ARG A 67 -4.31 -8.27 25.93
CA ARG A 67 -5.49 -8.74 26.65
C ARG A 67 -6.57 -7.65 26.72
N GLY A 68 -7.82 -8.02 26.51
CA GLY A 68 -8.93 -7.07 26.43
C GLY A 68 -9.17 -6.45 25.05
N THR A 69 -8.29 -6.68 24.07
CA THR A 69 -8.34 -6.05 22.74
C THR A 69 -8.31 -7.08 21.60
N GLY A 70 -8.80 -6.68 20.42
CA GLY A 70 -8.59 -7.38 19.16
C GLY A 70 -9.09 -8.82 19.16
N LEU A 71 -8.22 -9.77 18.83
CA LEU A 71 -8.54 -11.18 18.81
C LEU A 71 -8.26 -11.90 20.14
N SER A 72 -7.67 -11.21 21.12
CA SER A 72 -7.40 -11.75 22.46
C SER A 72 -8.65 -11.77 23.34
N ASP A 73 -8.63 -12.63 24.35
CA ASP A 73 -9.72 -12.74 25.32
C ASP A 73 -9.96 -11.40 26.05
N ARG A 74 -11.23 -11.15 26.40
CA ARG A 74 -11.65 -9.93 27.11
C ARG A 74 -11.22 -9.99 28.58
N VAL A 75 -11.06 -8.82 29.18
CA VAL A 75 -10.79 -8.70 30.62
C VAL A 75 -12.10 -8.64 31.41
N ASP A 76 -12.07 -9.16 32.64
CA ASP A 76 -13.14 -8.91 33.60
C ASP A 76 -13.11 -7.44 34.04
N THR A 77 -14.21 -6.74 33.81
CA THR A 77 -14.32 -5.30 34.12
C THR A 77 -14.45 -5.03 35.62
N HIS A 78 -14.76 -6.04 36.43
CA HIS A 78 -14.81 -5.96 37.88
C HIS A 78 -13.46 -6.28 38.56
N ALA A 79 -12.54 -6.92 37.82
CA ALA A 79 -11.22 -7.31 38.30
C ALA A 79 -10.17 -6.99 37.23
N LEU A 80 -9.84 -5.70 37.12
CA LEU A 80 -8.91 -5.22 36.08
C LEU A 80 -7.47 -5.71 36.36
N PRO A 81 -6.78 -6.30 35.35
CA PRO A 81 -5.41 -6.79 35.53
C PRO A 81 -4.41 -5.66 35.77
N SER A 82 -3.43 -5.91 36.63
CA SER A 82 -2.31 -4.99 36.89
C SER A 82 -1.43 -4.80 35.64
N LEU A 83 -0.55 -3.79 35.66
CA LEU A 83 0.45 -3.64 34.61
C LEU A 83 1.40 -4.85 34.53
N GLU A 84 1.74 -5.45 35.67
CA GLU A 84 2.57 -6.66 35.74
C GLU A 84 1.89 -7.84 35.03
N THR A 85 0.62 -8.09 35.32
CA THR A 85 -0.17 -9.13 34.66
C THR A 85 -0.26 -8.91 33.15
N ARG A 86 -0.46 -7.67 32.71
CA ARG A 86 -0.45 -7.31 31.27
C ARG A 86 0.93 -7.50 30.63
N MET A 87 1.99 -7.10 31.32
CA MET A 87 3.37 -7.26 30.87
C MET A 87 3.75 -8.74 30.71
N ASP A 88 3.21 -9.63 31.56
CA ASP A 88 3.45 -11.08 31.46
C ASP A 88 2.93 -11.68 30.14
N ASP A 89 1.95 -11.04 29.47
CA ASP A 89 1.52 -11.45 28.12
C ASP A 89 2.64 -11.37 27.10
N VAL A 90 3.53 -10.37 27.21
CA VAL A 90 4.70 -10.22 26.34
C VAL A 90 5.59 -11.45 26.50
N ARG A 91 5.86 -11.87 27.75
CA ARG A 91 6.66 -13.07 28.04
C ARG A 91 5.99 -14.33 27.48
N VAL A 92 4.70 -14.50 27.71
CA VAL A 92 3.93 -15.67 27.27
C VAL A 92 3.88 -15.76 25.74
N VAL A 93 3.68 -14.64 25.03
CA VAL A 93 3.73 -14.59 23.57
C VAL A 93 5.13 -14.90 23.06
N MET A 94 6.18 -14.35 23.70
CA MET A 94 7.56 -14.70 23.37
C MET A 94 7.82 -16.20 23.52
N ASP A 95 7.42 -16.80 24.65
CA ASP A 95 7.58 -18.24 24.91
C ASP A 95 6.84 -19.07 23.83
N ALA A 96 5.58 -18.74 23.53
CA ALA A 96 4.78 -19.42 22.50
C ALA A 96 5.30 -19.22 21.07
N ALA A 97 6.02 -18.12 20.81
CA ALA A 97 6.70 -17.86 19.55
C ALA A 97 8.10 -18.49 19.48
N GLY A 98 8.58 -19.13 20.55
CA GLY A 98 9.94 -19.68 20.64
C GLY A 98 11.03 -18.61 20.72
N SER A 99 10.72 -17.44 21.29
CA SER A 99 11.64 -16.32 21.44
C SER A 99 12.22 -16.25 22.86
N SER A 100 13.49 -16.63 23.01
CA SER A 100 14.19 -16.52 24.29
C SER A 100 14.67 -15.10 24.58
N ARG A 101 14.98 -14.30 23.56
CA ARG A 101 15.45 -12.92 23.69
C ARG A 101 15.08 -12.09 22.46
N ALA A 102 14.52 -10.89 22.67
CA ALA A 102 14.03 -10.05 21.57
C ALA A 102 14.37 -8.57 21.79
N ALA A 103 14.40 -7.81 20.69
CA ALA A 103 14.21 -6.36 20.75
C ALA A 103 12.74 -6.07 21.07
N ILE A 104 12.45 -5.10 21.93
CA ILE A 104 11.08 -4.76 22.33
C ILE A 104 10.75 -3.35 21.84
N LEU A 105 9.74 -3.23 20.98
CA LEU A 105 9.20 -1.96 20.51
C LEU A 105 7.86 -1.69 21.19
N GLY A 106 7.83 -0.76 22.14
CA GLY A 106 6.61 -0.30 22.81
C GLY A 106 6.11 1.02 22.23
N ALA A 107 4.89 1.04 21.70
CA ALA A 107 4.27 2.26 21.19
C ALA A 107 3.15 2.74 22.12
N SER A 108 3.13 4.04 22.44
CA SER A 108 2.09 4.65 23.28
C SER A 108 2.00 3.95 24.66
N GLU A 109 0.82 3.44 25.03
CA GLU A 109 0.61 2.58 26.22
C GLU A 109 1.49 1.32 26.23
N GLY A 110 1.89 0.81 25.07
CA GLY A 110 2.84 -0.31 25.01
C GLY A 110 4.21 0.04 25.58
N ALA A 111 4.57 1.33 25.66
CA ALA A 111 5.87 1.77 26.19
C ALA A 111 6.06 1.50 27.69
N PRO A 112 5.16 1.90 28.61
CA PRO A 112 5.30 1.55 30.04
C PRO A 112 5.29 0.03 30.28
N MET A 113 4.57 -0.74 29.48
CA MET A 113 4.62 -2.21 29.53
C MET A 113 6.00 -2.75 29.11
N ALA A 114 6.56 -2.22 28.02
CA ALA A 114 7.90 -2.57 27.54
C ALA A 114 9.02 -2.12 28.52
N ILE A 115 8.86 -0.98 29.18
CA ILE A 115 9.73 -0.51 30.26
C ILE A 115 9.75 -1.52 31.41
N LEU A 116 8.56 -1.92 31.89
CA LEU A 116 8.47 -2.89 32.97
C LEU A 116 9.07 -4.23 32.56
N PHE A 117 8.78 -4.71 31.35
CA PHE A 117 9.36 -5.93 30.80
C PHE A 117 10.89 -5.88 30.78
N ALA A 118 11.47 -4.79 30.27
CA ALA A 118 12.92 -4.63 30.17
C ALA A 118 13.62 -4.51 31.53
N ALA A 119 12.95 -3.93 32.52
CA ALA A 119 13.43 -3.85 33.89
C ALA A 119 13.38 -5.22 34.60
N THR A 120 12.30 -5.97 34.42
CA THR A 120 12.08 -7.28 35.06
C THR A 120 12.89 -8.40 34.41
N TYR A 121 13.02 -8.39 33.07
CA TYR A 121 13.65 -9.44 32.28
C TYR A 121 14.79 -8.90 31.39
N PRO A 122 15.88 -8.37 31.97
CA PRO A 122 17.00 -7.82 31.21
C PRO A 122 17.69 -8.87 30.32
N GLU A 123 17.71 -10.15 30.71
CA GLU A 123 18.26 -11.26 29.93
C GLU A 123 17.41 -11.62 28.71
N ARG A 124 16.09 -11.35 28.79
CA ARG A 124 15.13 -11.55 27.68
C ARG A 124 15.06 -10.33 26.75
N THR A 125 15.68 -9.21 27.14
CA THR A 125 15.65 -7.95 26.40
C THR A 125 16.98 -7.70 25.70
N ARG A 126 16.98 -7.72 24.36
CA ARG A 126 18.14 -7.34 23.54
C ARG A 126 18.35 -5.83 23.55
N SER A 127 17.27 -5.09 23.29
CA SER A 127 17.23 -3.64 23.14
C SER A 127 15.79 -3.17 23.32
N LEU A 128 15.62 -1.90 23.67
CA LEU A 128 14.33 -1.28 23.92
C LEU A 128 14.10 -0.10 22.97
N VAL A 129 12.96 -0.06 22.29
CA VAL A 129 12.54 1.06 21.47
C VAL A 129 11.19 1.55 21.99
N LEU A 130 11.09 2.81 22.38
CA LEU A 130 9.86 3.41 22.87
C LEU A 130 9.42 4.54 21.93
N TYR A 131 8.22 4.41 21.39
CA TYR A 131 7.64 5.42 20.52
C TYR A 131 6.44 6.09 21.23
N GLY A 132 6.44 7.42 21.31
CA GLY A 132 5.33 8.18 21.93
C GLY A 132 5.00 7.72 23.36
N GLY A 133 6.01 7.23 24.08
CA GLY A 133 5.85 6.57 25.38
C GLY A 133 5.84 7.55 26.55
N TYR A 134 5.38 7.06 27.71
CA TYR A 134 5.30 7.83 28.95
C TYR A 134 5.58 6.93 30.17
N ALA A 135 6.03 7.54 31.27
CA ALA A 135 6.27 6.83 32.53
C ALA A 135 5.11 6.95 33.55
N HIS A 136 4.22 7.93 33.38
CA HIS A 136 3.10 8.18 34.30
C HIS A 136 1.91 8.76 33.54
N PHE A 137 0.78 8.06 33.56
CA PHE A 137 -0.35 8.40 32.71
C PHE A 137 -0.90 9.81 32.97
N HIS A 138 -1.23 10.12 34.22
CA HIS A 138 -1.86 11.40 34.56
C HIS A 138 -0.97 12.62 34.38
N LYS A 139 0.35 12.42 34.29
CA LYS A 139 1.29 13.53 34.12
C LYS A 139 1.45 13.93 32.66
N TRP A 140 1.39 12.98 31.75
CA TRP A 140 1.79 13.22 30.35
C TRP A 140 0.73 12.85 29.31
N VAL A 141 -0.33 12.13 29.68
CA VAL A 141 -1.36 11.69 28.74
C VAL A 141 -2.66 12.45 28.99
N MET A 142 -3.20 12.34 30.21
CA MET A 142 -4.57 12.79 30.48
C MET A 142 -4.80 13.03 31.97
N SER A 143 -5.34 14.18 32.36
CA SER A 143 -5.72 14.44 33.75
C SER A 143 -6.90 13.55 34.18
N PRO A 144 -7.16 13.37 35.49
CA PRO A 144 -8.33 12.63 35.98
C PRO A 144 -9.66 13.12 35.38
N GLU A 145 -9.85 14.44 35.26
CA GLU A 145 -11.10 15.02 34.73
C GLU A 145 -11.29 14.70 33.25
N ARG A 146 -10.20 14.71 32.46
CA ARG A 146 -10.24 14.32 31.05
C ARG A 146 -10.45 12.81 30.88
N LEU A 147 -10.01 12.00 31.84
CA LEU A 147 -10.26 10.57 31.87
C LEU A 147 -11.74 10.27 32.11
N ASP A 148 -12.35 10.93 33.10
CA ASP A 148 -13.78 10.80 33.37
C ASP A 148 -14.62 11.22 32.16
N ALA A 149 -14.26 12.33 31.51
CA ALA A 149 -14.89 12.77 30.26
C ALA A 149 -14.73 11.72 29.14
N PHE A 150 -13.52 11.20 28.93
CA PHE A 150 -13.29 10.16 27.93
C PHE A 150 -14.12 8.90 28.18
N ILE A 151 -14.25 8.49 29.45
CA ILE A 151 -15.05 7.33 29.85
C ILE A 151 -16.54 7.57 29.57
N ALA A 152 -17.06 8.74 29.94
CA ALA A 152 -18.45 9.11 29.67
C ALA A 152 -18.73 9.19 28.16
N ASP A 153 -17.82 9.80 27.40
CA ASP A 153 -17.93 9.90 25.95
C ASP A 153 -17.85 8.52 25.27
N ALA A 154 -17.10 7.58 25.83
CA ALA A 154 -17.00 6.23 25.28
C ALA A 154 -18.35 5.50 25.28
N GLU A 155 -19.24 5.77 26.24
CA GLU A 155 -20.57 5.16 26.28
C GLU A 155 -21.44 5.54 25.08
N THR A 156 -21.24 6.72 24.50
CA THR A 156 -22.11 7.28 23.46
C THR A 156 -21.46 7.40 22.09
N SER A 157 -20.14 7.60 22.05
CA SER A 157 -19.40 7.96 20.82
C SER A 157 -18.32 6.95 20.43
N TRP A 158 -17.99 5.98 21.29
CA TRP A 158 -16.98 4.97 20.96
C TRP A 158 -17.39 4.16 19.75
N GLY A 159 -16.47 4.00 18.80
CA GLY A 159 -16.73 3.28 17.57
C GLY A 159 -17.28 4.16 16.46
N THR A 160 -17.57 5.43 16.69
CA THR A 160 -17.97 6.36 15.62
C THR A 160 -16.76 6.93 14.87
N GLY A 161 -15.57 6.77 15.42
CA GLY A 161 -14.35 7.42 14.98
C GLY A 161 -14.09 8.79 15.61
N ALA A 162 -14.95 9.26 16.51
CA ALA A 162 -14.82 10.55 17.18
C ALA A 162 -13.49 10.73 17.94
N THR A 163 -12.81 9.65 18.35
CA THR A 163 -11.51 9.76 19.01
C THR A 163 -10.39 10.14 18.07
N LEU A 164 -10.57 10.05 16.74
CA LEU A 164 -9.56 10.32 15.74
C LEU A 164 -8.87 11.68 15.93
N GLN A 165 -9.63 12.73 16.28
CA GLN A 165 -9.08 14.07 16.52
C GLN A 165 -8.02 14.11 17.63
N ASN A 166 -8.12 13.20 18.61
CA ASN A 166 -7.22 13.10 19.75
C ASN A 166 -6.03 12.16 19.50
N PHE A 167 -6.05 11.42 18.39
CA PHE A 167 -5.00 10.45 18.04
C PHE A 167 -4.29 10.83 16.75
N ALA A 168 -4.99 11.07 15.64
CA ALA A 168 -4.39 11.43 14.37
C ALA A 168 -5.13 12.60 13.71
N PRO A 169 -5.07 13.82 14.30
CA PRO A 169 -5.76 14.99 13.75
C PRO A 169 -5.30 15.36 12.34
N GLY A 170 -4.11 14.95 11.89
CA GLY A 170 -3.64 15.09 10.51
C GLY A 170 -4.38 14.23 9.48
N ARG A 171 -5.24 13.31 9.93
CA ARG A 171 -6.02 12.40 9.08
C ARG A 171 -7.54 12.64 9.14
N LEU A 172 -7.98 13.75 9.72
CA LEU A 172 -9.42 14.07 9.83
C LEU A 172 -10.08 14.25 8.46
N ASP A 173 -9.37 14.84 7.50
CA ASP A 173 -9.87 15.09 6.14
C ASP A 173 -9.81 13.82 5.25
N ASP A 174 -9.22 12.73 5.73
CA ASP A 174 -9.18 11.43 5.04
C ASP A 174 -10.41 10.60 5.44
N THR A 175 -11.51 10.77 4.71
CA THR A 175 -12.79 10.08 4.97
C THR A 175 -12.65 8.56 5.02
N ARG A 176 -11.75 7.97 4.21
CA ARG A 176 -11.49 6.53 4.21
C ARG A 176 -10.83 6.12 5.52
N PHE A 177 -9.82 6.85 5.96
CA PHE A 177 -9.15 6.60 7.25
C PHE A 177 -10.08 6.85 8.43
N ALA A 178 -10.89 7.90 8.42
CA ALA A 178 -11.85 8.18 9.48
C ALA A 178 -12.90 7.05 9.62
N THR A 179 -13.41 6.56 8.49
CA THR A 179 -14.34 5.41 8.47
C THR A 179 -13.66 4.14 8.99
N TRP A 180 -12.43 3.89 8.55
CA TRP A 180 -11.63 2.76 9.03
C TRP A 180 -11.33 2.87 10.53
N TRP A 181 -11.03 4.06 11.04
CA TRP A 181 -10.73 4.31 12.44
C TRP A 181 -11.92 3.97 13.35
N GLY A 182 -13.13 4.39 12.99
CA GLY A 182 -14.33 3.98 13.73
C GLY A 182 -14.55 2.47 13.71
N ARG A 183 -14.24 1.79 12.59
CA ARG A 183 -14.26 0.31 12.55
C ARG A 183 -13.18 -0.30 13.44
N PHE A 184 -11.97 0.24 13.42
CA PHE A 184 -10.85 -0.18 14.25
C PHE A 184 -11.18 -0.07 15.74
N GLU A 185 -11.81 1.02 16.18
CA GLU A 185 -12.35 1.17 17.54
C GLU A 185 -13.30 0.01 17.89
N ARG A 186 -14.38 -0.19 17.11
CA ARG A 186 -15.42 -1.20 17.40
C ARG A 186 -14.91 -2.63 17.41
N LEU A 187 -14.04 -2.97 16.47
CA LEU A 187 -13.52 -4.34 16.33
C LEU A 187 -12.34 -4.63 17.26
N SER A 188 -11.68 -3.59 17.79
CA SER A 188 -10.63 -3.77 18.79
C SER A 188 -11.20 -3.81 20.21
N ALA A 189 -12.18 -2.98 20.53
CA ALA A 189 -12.79 -2.92 21.85
C ALA A 189 -14.26 -2.48 21.80
N SER A 190 -15.10 -3.06 22.66
CA SER A 190 -16.43 -2.51 22.96
C SER A 190 -16.31 -1.23 23.79
N PRO A 191 -17.37 -0.40 23.89
CA PRO A 191 -17.38 0.78 24.76
C PRO A 191 -16.95 0.48 26.21
N THR A 192 -17.52 -0.56 26.82
CA THR A 192 -17.17 -0.99 28.18
C THR A 192 -15.70 -1.42 28.28
N ALA A 193 -15.19 -2.13 27.28
CA ALA A 193 -13.78 -2.55 27.24
C ALA A 193 -12.84 -1.34 27.07
N ALA A 194 -13.18 -0.36 26.24
CA ALA A 194 -12.40 0.87 26.09
C ALA A 194 -12.34 1.68 27.39
N ALA A 195 -13.45 1.77 28.11
CA ALA A 195 -13.54 2.40 29.41
C ALA A 195 -12.70 1.65 30.47
N ALA A 196 -12.71 0.33 30.46
CA ALA A 196 -11.86 -0.51 31.32
C ALA A 196 -10.37 -0.35 31.00
N LEU A 197 -9.99 -0.31 29.72
CA LEU A 197 -8.62 -0.05 29.27
C LEU A 197 -8.14 1.33 29.74
N ALA A 198 -8.99 2.36 29.66
CA ALA A 198 -8.65 3.70 30.12
C ALA A 198 -8.38 3.72 31.64
N ARG A 199 -9.19 3.02 32.45
CA ARG A 199 -8.97 2.87 33.89
C ARG A 199 -7.67 2.12 34.19
N MET A 200 -7.40 1.01 33.50
CA MET A 200 -6.13 0.28 33.65
C MET A 200 -4.90 1.13 33.31
N ASN A 201 -5.06 2.08 32.38
CA ASN A 201 -3.98 2.97 31.97
C ASN A 201 -3.77 4.13 32.94
N ALA A 202 -4.83 4.60 33.60
CA ALA A 202 -4.77 5.62 34.64
C ALA A 202 -3.82 5.25 35.78
N GLU A 203 -3.79 3.96 36.13
CA GLU A 203 -2.95 3.38 37.19
C GLU A 203 -1.46 3.23 36.80
N ILE A 204 -1.07 3.58 35.57
CA ILE A 204 0.31 3.39 35.12
C ILE A 204 1.23 4.43 35.74
N ASP A 205 2.15 3.94 36.59
CA ASP A 205 3.37 4.62 37.03
C ASP A 205 4.57 3.67 37.01
N VAL A 206 5.47 3.86 36.05
CA VAL A 206 6.72 3.08 35.92
C VAL A 206 7.96 3.94 36.19
N ARG A 207 7.81 5.14 36.77
CA ARG A 207 8.94 6.03 37.06
C ARG A 207 9.98 5.38 37.98
N GLY A 208 9.53 4.54 38.90
CA GLY A 208 10.39 3.86 39.88
C GLY A 208 11.36 2.84 39.29
N VAL A 209 11.11 2.33 38.07
CA VAL A 209 11.93 1.26 37.45
C VAL A 209 12.81 1.73 36.29
N LEU A 210 12.77 3.03 35.94
CA LEU A 210 13.51 3.55 34.78
C LEU A 210 15.03 3.37 34.92
N ALA A 211 15.56 3.57 36.14
CA ALA A 211 16.99 3.47 36.41
C ALA A 211 17.52 2.02 36.38
N SER A 212 16.64 1.01 36.47
CA SER A 212 17.04 -0.40 36.40
C SER A 212 17.15 -0.95 34.98
N ILE A 213 16.71 -0.20 33.95
CA ILE A 213 16.81 -0.63 32.56
C ILE A 213 18.27 -0.67 32.14
N ARG A 214 18.73 -1.86 31.72
CA ARG A 214 20.10 -2.10 31.25
C ARG A 214 20.22 -2.21 29.73
N ALA A 215 19.09 -2.43 29.05
CA ALA A 215 19.06 -2.59 27.61
C ALA A 215 19.35 -1.24 26.91
N PRO A 216 20.14 -1.24 25.81
CA PRO A 216 20.25 -0.07 24.95
C PRO A 216 18.85 0.43 24.58
N THR A 217 18.60 1.73 24.72
CA THR A 217 17.25 2.29 24.59
C THR A 217 17.20 3.42 23.55
N LEU A 218 16.30 3.31 22.59
CA LEU A 218 15.92 4.38 21.67
C LEU A 218 14.53 4.91 22.03
N LEU A 219 14.40 6.23 22.09
CA LEU A 219 13.14 6.95 22.28
C LEU A 219 12.84 7.73 21.00
N ILE A 220 11.65 7.57 20.45
CA ILE A 220 11.16 8.34 19.31
C ILE A 220 9.89 9.07 19.74
N HIS A 221 9.81 10.38 19.48
CA HIS A 221 8.63 11.17 19.85
C HIS A 221 8.33 12.25 18.82
N ARG A 222 7.05 12.47 18.50
CA ARG A 222 6.64 13.56 17.59
C ARG A 222 6.54 14.89 18.32
N ARG A 223 7.20 15.93 17.80
CA ARG A 223 7.31 17.23 18.49
C ARG A 223 5.97 17.85 18.89
N ASN A 224 4.89 17.58 18.15
CA ASN A 224 3.56 18.13 18.42
C ASN A 224 2.53 17.02 18.65
N ASP A 225 2.93 15.89 19.23
CA ASP A 225 2.05 14.74 19.48
C ASP A 225 0.75 15.15 20.19
N ALA A 226 -0.39 14.83 19.56
CA ALA A 226 -1.72 15.25 19.99
C ALA A 226 -2.22 14.49 21.22
N ARG A 227 -1.57 13.38 21.61
CA ARG A 227 -2.06 12.49 22.66
C ARG A 227 -1.15 12.42 23.87
N VAL A 228 0.17 12.36 23.66
CA VAL A 228 1.16 12.25 24.73
C VAL A 228 2.07 13.45 24.69
N ASN A 229 2.21 14.14 25.82
CA ASN A 229 3.09 15.29 25.90
C ASN A 229 4.56 14.88 25.61
N PRO A 230 5.27 15.56 24.68
CA PRO A 230 6.68 15.29 24.37
C PRO A 230 7.65 15.31 25.55
N ASP A 231 7.33 16.05 26.61
CA ASP A 231 8.11 16.04 27.85
C ASP A 231 8.16 14.66 28.53
N ALA A 232 7.24 13.74 28.18
CA ALA A 232 7.26 12.36 28.62
C ALA A 232 8.52 11.64 28.14
N SER A 233 8.82 11.71 26.84
CA SER A 233 10.02 11.08 26.28
C SER A 233 11.30 11.79 26.70
N ARG A 234 11.26 13.12 26.93
CA ARG A 234 12.39 13.85 27.51
C ARG A 234 12.69 13.39 28.94
N TYR A 235 11.65 13.20 29.75
CA TYR A 235 11.79 12.63 31.09
C TYR A 235 12.33 11.20 31.05
N LEU A 236 11.81 10.35 30.16
CA LEU A 236 12.34 8.99 29.96
C LEU A 236 13.83 9.02 29.58
N ALA A 237 14.24 9.89 28.65
CA ALA A 237 15.62 10.03 28.22
C ALA A 237 16.57 10.43 29.36
N GLN A 238 16.09 11.29 30.27
CA GLN A 238 16.86 11.71 31.44
C GLN A 238 16.97 10.62 32.51
N LYS A 239 16.03 9.68 32.58
CA LYS A 239 15.92 8.70 33.66
C LYS A 239 16.34 7.29 33.28
N ILE A 240 16.38 6.97 31.99
CA ILE A 240 16.86 5.69 31.48
C ILE A 240 18.34 5.84 31.12
N PRO A 241 19.26 5.08 31.77
CA PRO A 241 20.68 5.16 31.47
C PRO A 241 21.00 4.89 30.00
N GLY A 242 21.73 5.79 29.35
CA GLY A 242 22.16 5.62 27.96
C GLY A 242 21.05 5.69 26.91
N ALA A 243 19.85 6.15 27.27
CA ALA A 243 18.77 6.31 26.30
C ALA A 243 19.06 7.43 25.29
N ARG A 244 18.84 7.15 24.01
CA ARG A 244 18.91 8.15 22.93
C ARG A 244 17.51 8.63 22.58
N LEU A 245 17.26 9.93 22.66
CA LEU A 245 16.01 10.55 22.19
C LEU A 245 16.17 11.11 20.79
N VAL A 246 15.22 10.80 19.91
CA VAL A 246 15.05 11.41 18.60
C VAL A 246 13.64 11.99 18.50
N GLU A 247 13.55 13.31 18.40
CA GLU A 247 12.30 14.01 18.15
C GLU A 247 12.08 14.14 16.62
N VAL A 248 10.90 13.75 16.15
CA VAL A 248 10.52 13.80 14.72
C VAL A 248 9.38 14.78 14.49
N THR A 249 9.23 15.27 13.26
CA THR A 249 8.11 16.15 12.89
C THR A 249 6.80 15.37 12.84
N GLY A 250 5.71 16.02 13.25
CA GLY A 250 4.37 15.46 13.18
C GLY A 250 3.55 15.77 14.42
N ARG A 251 2.24 15.56 14.31
CA ARG A 251 1.27 15.69 15.42
C ARG A 251 0.44 14.45 15.68
N ASP A 252 0.36 13.55 14.72
CA ASP A 252 -0.41 12.31 14.89
C ASP A 252 0.33 11.38 15.85
N HIS A 253 -0.40 10.80 16.78
CA HIS A 253 0.14 9.92 17.80
C HIS A 253 0.48 8.52 17.27
N PRO A 254 -0.39 7.78 16.55
CA PRO A 254 -0.08 6.40 16.16
C PRO A 254 1.24 6.27 15.40
N ILE A 255 2.05 5.26 15.74
CA ILE A 255 3.39 5.08 15.12
C ILE A 255 3.32 4.88 13.60
N TRP A 256 2.17 4.39 13.11
CA TRP A 256 1.88 4.12 11.71
C TRP A 256 1.23 5.28 10.93
N THR A 257 1.19 6.50 11.49
CA THR A 257 0.76 7.70 10.76
C THR A 257 1.93 8.64 10.50
N GLY A 258 1.72 9.77 9.79
CA GLY A 258 2.78 10.73 9.46
C GLY A 258 3.92 10.10 8.63
N ASP A 259 5.15 10.51 8.90
CA ASP A 259 6.35 9.93 8.27
C ASP A 259 6.73 8.59 8.91
N VAL A 260 5.98 7.55 8.54
CA VAL A 260 6.21 6.17 8.98
C VAL A 260 7.59 5.67 8.59
N ASN A 261 8.11 6.13 7.46
CA ASN A 261 9.40 5.69 6.94
C ASN A 261 10.52 6.18 7.84
N ARG A 262 10.51 7.47 8.20
CA ARG A 262 11.51 8.01 9.11
C ARG A 262 11.52 7.28 10.45
N VAL A 263 10.36 6.91 10.97
CA VAL A 263 10.27 6.11 12.20
C VAL A 263 10.87 4.73 11.98
N ALA A 264 10.48 4.01 10.93
CA ALA A 264 11.02 2.69 10.63
C ALA A 264 12.54 2.71 10.42
N ASP A 265 13.08 3.71 9.71
CA ASP A 265 14.51 3.89 9.47
C ASP A 265 15.27 4.07 10.79
N LEU A 266 14.73 4.84 11.74
CA LEU A 266 15.33 5.03 13.06
C LEU A 266 15.34 3.73 13.89
N VAL A 267 14.27 2.94 13.80
CA VAL A 267 14.19 1.63 14.47
C VAL A 267 15.20 0.66 13.85
N GLU A 268 15.24 0.59 12.53
CA GLU A 268 16.16 -0.27 11.77
C GLU A 268 17.62 0.07 12.05
N GLU A 269 18.00 1.35 11.92
CA GLU A 269 19.35 1.87 12.20
C GLU A 269 19.80 1.49 13.62
N PHE A 270 18.94 1.69 14.60
CA PHE A 270 19.25 1.39 15.99
C PHE A 270 19.38 -0.10 16.29
N LEU A 271 18.52 -0.94 15.68
CA LEU A 271 18.51 -2.37 15.98
C LEU A 271 19.56 -3.16 15.19
N THR A 272 19.94 -2.70 14.01
CA THR A 272 20.86 -3.37 13.10
C THR A 272 22.25 -2.76 13.07
N GLY A 273 22.39 -1.48 13.45
CA GLY A 273 23.64 -0.72 13.32
C GLY A 273 23.97 -0.30 11.88
N THR A 274 23.18 -0.74 10.90
CA THR A 274 23.29 -0.33 9.49
C THR A 274 22.26 0.74 9.20
N HIS A 275 22.69 1.84 8.58
CA HIS A 275 21.73 2.68 7.87
C HIS A 275 21.12 1.81 6.77
N ALA A 276 19.79 1.63 6.79
CA ALA A 276 19.10 1.52 5.53
C ALA A 276 19.49 2.78 4.76
N ALA A 277 20.40 2.65 3.80
CA ALA A 277 20.40 3.62 2.70
C ALA A 277 18.94 3.75 2.30
N PRO A 278 18.40 4.95 2.05
CA PRO A 278 17.09 5.04 1.45
C PRO A 278 17.19 4.26 0.14
N GLU A 279 16.81 2.98 0.18
CA GLU A 279 16.24 2.29 -0.95
C GLU A 279 15.00 3.12 -1.21
N THR A 280 15.22 4.19 -1.97
CA THR A 280 14.27 4.61 -2.97
C THR A 280 13.98 3.30 -3.68
N GLU A 281 12.87 2.67 -3.27
CA GLU A 281 12.34 1.47 -3.88
C GLU A 281 11.95 1.95 -5.29
N ARG A 282 12.98 2.03 -6.14
CA ARG A 282 12.90 2.49 -7.51
C ARG A 282 12.33 1.32 -8.22
N VAL A 283 11.10 1.48 -8.63
CA VAL A 283 10.44 0.47 -9.44
C VAL A 283 10.19 1.09 -10.80
N LEU A 284 10.25 0.23 -11.81
CA LEU A 284 9.84 0.60 -13.14
C LEU A 284 8.34 0.91 -13.12
N ALA A 285 7.96 2.11 -13.56
CA ALA A 285 6.56 2.49 -13.68
C ALA A 285 6.33 3.31 -14.95
N ALA A 286 5.09 3.29 -15.44
CA ALA A 286 4.66 4.18 -16.51
C ALA A 286 4.12 5.48 -15.90
N LEU A 287 4.68 6.61 -16.29
CA LEU A 287 4.20 7.94 -15.96
C LEU A 287 3.36 8.48 -17.11
N LEU A 288 2.22 9.06 -16.77
CA LEU A 288 1.36 9.81 -17.66
C LEU A 288 1.30 11.25 -17.16
N VAL A 289 1.77 12.18 -17.99
CA VAL A 289 1.61 13.62 -17.78
C VAL A 289 0.51 14.10 -18.72
N THR A 290 -0.55 14.68 -18.14
CA THR A 290 -1.65 15.32 -18.87
C THR A 290 -1.54 16.83 -18.65
N ARG A 291 -1.40 17.57 -19.75
CA ARG A 291 -1.52 19.03 -19.75
C ARG A 291 -2.89 19.43 -20.25
N ILE A 292 -3.57 20.33 -19.55
CA ILE A 292 -4.79 20.95 -20.02
C ILE A 292 -4.53 22.39 -20.43
N SER A 293 -5.31 22.91 -21.38
CA SER A 293 -5.27 24.32 -21.76
C SER A 293 -6.62 24.79 -22.26
N ASP A 294 -6.85 26.10 -22.19
CA ASP A 294 -8.04 26.70 -22.78
C ASP A 294 -8.03 26.57 -24.31
N THR A 295 -9.19 26.27 -24.86
CA THR A 295 -9.50 26.40 -26.29
C THR A 295 -9.74 27.88 -26.66
N ALA A 296 -8.72 28.73 -26.48
CA ALA A 296 -8.58 30.10 -27.01
C ALA A 296 -9.77 31.09 -26.89
N ARG A 297 -10.84 30.79 -26.13
CA ARG A 297 -12.08 31.60 -26.08
C ARG A 297 -12.92 31.40 -24.80
N LEU A 298 -12.42 30.71 -23.77
CA LEU A 298 -13.17 30.63 -22.51
C LEU A 298 -12.83 31.85 -21.66
N GLY A 299 -13.84 32.61 -21.23
CA GLY A 299 -13.62 33.62 -20.18
C GLY A 299 -13.19 32.93 -18.88
N ASP A 300 -12.44 33.63 -18.02
CA ASP A 300 -11.79 33.11 -16.81
C ASP A 300 -12.71 32.21 -15.95
N ARG A 301 -13.99 32.60 -15.81
CA ARG A 301 -14.98 31.83 -15.06
C ARG A 301 -15.29 30.47 -15.70
N MET A 302 -15.50 30.43 -17.01
CA MET A 302 -15.78 29.18 -17.73
C MET A 302 -14.56 28.26 -17.76
N TRP A 303 -13.35 28.82 -17.82
CA TRP A 303 -12.12 28.05 -17.70
C TRP A 303 -11.99 27.42 -16.31
N SER A 304 -12.24 28.20 -15.24
CA SER A 304 -12.20 27.69 -13.87
C SER A 304 -13.18 26.52 -13.67
N GLU A 305 -14.44 26.68 -14.11
CA GLU A 305 -15.47 25.63 -13.98
C GLU A 305 -15.12 24.35 -14.76
N ARG A 306 -14.64 24.49 -16.01
CA ARG A 306 -14.30 23.34 -16.86
C ARG A 306 -13.02 22.64 -16.42
N SER A 307 -12.01 23.40 -16.02
CA SER A 307 -10.77 22.83 -15.50
C SER A 307 -11.04 22.06 -14.21
N GLU A 308 -11.83 22.59 -13.27
CA GLU A 308 -12.21 21.88 -12.04
C GLU A 308 -12.97 20.58 -12.34
N ARG A 309 -13.96 20.62 -13.24
CA ARG A 309 -14.67 19.42 -13.70
C ARG A 309 -13.75 18.39 -14.35
N PHE A 310 -12.75 18.83 -15.11
CA PHE A 310 -11.76 17.94 -15.69
C PHE A 310 -10.87 17.30 -14.63
N HIS A 311 -10.45 18.05 -13.61
CA HIS A 311 -9.67 17.50 -12.49
C HIS A 311 -10.45 16.38 -11.79
N GLU A 312 -11.74 16.55 -11.52
CA GLU A 312 -12.57 15.50 -10.93
C GLU A 312 -12.65 14.26 -11.84
N THR A 313 -12.90 14.49 -13.13
CA THR A 313 -12.99 13.42 -14.15
C THR A 313 -11.67 12.68 -14.29
N TRP A 314 -10.55 13.39 -14.22
CA TRP A 314 -9.21 12.82 -14.25
C TRP A 314 -8.98 11.83 -13.11
N ARG A 315 -9.34 12.18 -11.86
CA ARG A 315 -9.20 11.28 -10.71
C ARG A 315 -9.99 9.98 -10.91
N LEU A 316 -11.20 10.08 -11.45
CA LEU A 316 -12.07 8.94 -11.72
C LEU A 316 -11.51 8.02 -12.83
N ILE A 317 -11.08 8.59 -13.96
CA ILE A 317 -10.55 7.83 -15.09
C ILE A 317 -9.23 7.15 -14.70
N VAL A 318 -8.32 7.86 -14.03
CA VAL A 318 -7.06 7.26 -13.54
C VAL A 318 -7.34 6.06 -12.65
N GLY A 319 -8.25 6.19 -11.69
CA GLY A 319 -8.66 5.08 -10.82
C GLY A 319 -9.25 3.89 -11.58
N ARG A 320 -10.12 4.15 -12.57
CA ARG A 320 -10.75 3.10 -13.41
C ARG A 320 -9.72 2.30 -14.22
N HIS A 321 -8.64 2.94 -14.65
CA HIS A 321 -7.55 2.30 -15.38
C HIS A 321 -6.46 1.71 -14.46
N GLY A 322 -6.70 1.68 -13.14
CA GLY A 322 -5.78 1.11 -12.15
C GLY A 322 -4.55 1.99 -11.87
N GLY A 323 -4.59 3.26 -12.25
CA GLY A 323 -3.53 4.23 -11.98
C GLY A 323 -3.66 4.87 -10.61
N ARG A 324 -2.60 5.53 -10.18
CA ARG A 324 -2.54 6.34 -8.96
C ARG A 324 -2.19 7.78 -9.31
N ILE A 325 -2.81 8.73 -8.61
CA ILE A 325 -2.46 10.14 -8.71
C ILE A 325 -1.09 10.34 -8.07
N ALA A 326 -0.20 11.02 -8.79
CA ALA A 326 1.19 11.20 -8.37
C ALA A 326 1.48 12.66 -7.98
N ASP A 327 1.00 13.62 -8.77
CA ASP A 327 1.13 15.05 -8.52
C ASP A 327 0.08 15.86 -9.30
N GLN A 328 -0.18 17.09 -8.86
CA GLN A 328 -1.09 18.04 -9.52
C GLN A 328 -0.55 19.46 -9.34
N HIS A 329 -0.22 20.13 -10.44
CA HIS A 329 0.23 21.52 -10.43
C HIS A 329 -0.45 22.34 -11.52
N GLY A 330 -1.48 23.09 -11.12
CA GLY A 330 -2.26 23.95 -12.02
C GLY A 330 -2.83 23.15 -13.19
N GLU A 331 -2.26 23.34 -14.36
CA GLU A 331 -2.69 22.74 -15.63
C GLU A 331 -1.97 21.44 -15.97
N THR A 332 -1.03 21.00 -15.14
CA THR A 332 -0.24 19.77 -15.33
C THR A 332 -0.61 18.72 -14.30
N LEU A 333 -1.05 17.55 -14.77
CA LEU A 333 -1.55 16.45 -13.96
C LEU A 333 -0.67 15.23 -14.17
N VAL A 334 -0.26 14.58 -13.08
CA VAL A 334 0.71 13.48 -13.13
C VAL A 334 0.10 12.23 -12.53
N SER A 335 0.08 11.16 -13.32
CA SER A 335 -0.48 9.86 -12.95
C SER A 335 0.53 8.77 -13.17
N ARG A 336 0.43 7.71 -12.35
CA ARG A 336 1.36 6.59 -12.37
C ARG A 336 0.62 5.27 -12.54
N PHE A 337 1.21 4.38 -13.35
CA PHE A 337 0.69 3.06 -13.65
C PHE A 337 1.79 1.99 -13.51
N ASP A 338 1.39 0.79 -13.16
CA ASP A 338 2.17 -0.45 -13.14
C ASP A 338 2.25 -1.11 -14.53
N GLY A 339 1.79 -0.45 -15.60
CA GLY A 339 1.97 -0.91 -16.98
C GLY A 339 1.74 0.16 -18.05
N PRO A 340 2.56 0.20 -19.12
CA PRO A 340 2.49 1.22 -20.17
C PRO A 340 1.18 1.22 -20.96
N ALA A 341 0.65 0.04 -21.30
CA ALA A 341 -0.62 -0.06 -22.03
C ALA A 341 -1.80 0.55 -21.26
N ARG A 342 -1.80 0.45 -19.93
CA ARG A 342 -2.83 1.06 -19.07
C ARG A 342 -2.71 2.59 -19.07
N ALA A 343 -1.48 3.11 -18.98
CA ALA A 343 -1.21 4.54 -19.07
C ALA A 343 -1.70 5.13 -20.40
N VAL A 344 -1.38 4.48 -21.53
CA VAL A 344 -1.81 4.95 -22.87
C VAL A 344 -3.33 4.89 -23.04
N ARG A 345 -3.99 3.81 -22.58
CA ARG A 345 -5.46 3.72 -22.60
C ARG A 345 -6.12 4.78 -21.71
N CYS A 346 -5.54 5.06 -20.55
CA CYS A 346 -6.00 6.14 -19.69
C CYS A 346 -5.85 7.50 -20.40
N ALA A 347 -4.73 7.75 -21.09
CA ALA A 347 -4.53 8.97 -21.87
C ALA A 347 -5.58 9.11 -22.99
N SER A 348 -5.95 8.02 -23.67
CA SER A 348 -7.03 8.04 -24.67
C SER A 348 -8.38 8.44 -24.07
N ALA A 349 -8.74 7.85 -22.91
CA ALA A 349 -9.98 8.20 -22.21
C ALA A 349 -9.97 9.64 -21.67
N LEU A 350 -8.83 10.14 -21.18
CA LEU A 350 -8.68 11.52 -20.73
C LEU A 350 -8.79 12.52 -21.88
N ARG A 351 -8.23 12.19 -23.05
CA ARG A 351 -8.39 12.99 -24.28
C ARG A 351 -9.86 13.11 -24.68
N GLU A 352 -10.60 12.01 -24.69
CA GLU A 352 -12.04 11.99 -24.99
C GLU A 352 -12.82 12.84 -23.97
N ALA A 353 -12.56 12.64 -22.67
CA ALA A 353 -13.19 13.43 -21.62
C ALA A 353 -12.88 14.93 -21.71
N ALA A 354 -11.66 15.31 -22.10
CA ALA A 354 -11.28 16.70 -22.32
C ALA A 354 -12.10 17.33 -23.46
N GLN A 355 -12.28 16.59 -24.56
CA GLN A 355 -13.09 17.01 -25.70
C GLN A 355 -14.56 17.21 -25.29
N ASP A 356 -15.14 16.27 -24.52
CA ASP A 356 -16.52 16.36 -24.02
C ASP A 356 -16.73 17.56 -23.08
N ILE A 357 -15.73 17.87 -22.25
CA ILE A 357 -15.75 19.02 -21.34
C ILE A 357 -15.50 20.33 -22.10
N GLY A 358 -14.97 20.26 -23.32
CA GLY A 358 -14.65 21.40 -24.16
C GLY A 358 -13.39 22.13 -23.70
N ILE A 359 -12.34 21.38 -23.37
CA ILE A 359 -10.99 21.89 -23.11
C ILE A 359 -9.97 21.15 -23.98
N ALA A 360 -8.80 21.72 -24.20
CA ALA A 360 -7.72 21.03 -24.90
C ALA A 360 -6.86 20.25 -23.90
N SER A 361 -6.42 19.06 -24.30
CA SER A 361 -5.47 18.25 -23.53
C SER A 361 -4.33 17.76 -24.40
N ALA A 362 -3.15 17.59 -23.82
CA ALA A 362 -1.96 17.02 -24.46
C ALA A 362 -1.30 16.04 -23.49
N HIS A 363 -0.82 14.90 -23.98
CA HIS A 363 -0.39 13.80 -23.13
C HIS A 363 1.02 13.32 -23.48
N GLY A 364 1.83 13.11 -22.44
CA GLY A 364 3.13 12.47 -22.52
C GLY A 364 3.19 11.21 -21.67
N VAL A 365 3.67 10.10 -22.27
CA VAL A 365 3.83 8.81 -21.59
C VAL A 365 5.28 8.35 -21.64
N HIS A 366 5.83 7.98 -20.49
CA HIS A 366 7.18 7.43 -20.41
C HIS A 366 7.25 6.31 -19.37
N VAL A 367 8.15 5.35 -19.59
CA VAL A 367 8.46 4.29 -18.62
C VAL A 367 9.87 4.50 -18.12
N GLY A 368 10.03 4.54 -16.81
CA GLY A 368 11.33 4.66 -16.18
C GLY A 368 11.28 4.31 -14.71
N GLU A 369 12.46 4.28 -14.08
CA GLU A 369 12.56 4.10 -12.64
C GLU A 369 12.04 5.34 -11.93
N VAL A 370 11.10 5.14 -11.01
CA VAL A 370 10.55 6.19 -10.18
C VAL A 370 10.55 5.77 -8.72
N GLU A 371 10.70 6.74 -7.84
CA GLU A 371 10.61 6.51 -6.41
C GLU A 371 9.18 6.12 -6.03
N MET A 372 9.04 5.09 -5.19
CA MET A 372 7.74 4.65 -4.66
C MET A 372 7.10 5.62 -3.65
N ARG A 373 7.87 6.59 -3.12
CA ARG A 373 7.45 7.49 -2.05
C ARG A 373 7.45 8.93 -2.53
N GLY A 374 6.33 9.63 -2.33
CA GLY A 374 6.17 11.03 -2.74
C GLY A 374 5.85 11.19 -4.24
N PRO A 375 5.75 12.44 -4.72
CA PRO A 375 5.59 12.72 -6.14
C PRO A 375 6.81 12.17 -6.90
N PRO A 376 6.62 11.63 -8.11
CA PRO A 376 7.73 11.09 -8.89
C PRO A 376 8.73 12.20 -9.19
N THR A 377 9.97 12.03 -8.76
CA THR A 377 11.07 12.95 -9.07
C THR A 377 12.13 12.23 -9.93
N GLY A 378 13.10 12.98 -10.46
CA GLY A 378 14.19 12.42 -11.24
C GLY A 378 13.94 12.36 -12.75
N LEU A 379 14.81 11.63 -13.45
CA LEU A 379 14.93 11.65 -14.91
C LEU A 379 13.63 11.22 -15.60
N ALA A 380 13.02 10.11 -15.16
CA ALA A 380 11.79 9.59 -15.78
C ALA A 380 10.64 10.60 -15.76
N MET A 381 10.50 11.35 -14.66
CA MET A 381 9.49 12.41 -14.54
C MET A 381 9.81 13.58 -15.48
N ARG A 382 11.05 14.06 -15.51
CA ARG A 382 11.45 15.17 -16.38
C ARG A 382 11.28 14.83 -17.86
N VAL A 383 11.62 13.60 -18.25
CA VAL A 383 11.38 13.10 -19.62
C VAL A 383 9.87 13.04 -19.92
N ALA A 384 9.04 12.52 -19.00
CA ALA A 384 7.60 12.45 -19.21
C ALA A 384 6.96 13.83 -19.40
N VAL A 385 7.38 14.82 -18.61
CA VAL A 385 6.95 16.23 -18.76
C VAL A 385 7.41 16.79 -20.10
N GLN A 386 8.67 16.62 -20.48
CA GLN A 386 9.20 17.14 -21.75
C GLN A 386 8.57 16.48 -22.99
N ILE A 387 8.08 15.24 -22.89
CA ILE A 387 7.27 14.59 -23.92
C ILE A 387 5.89 15.25 -24.00
N ALA A 388 5.23 15.49 -22.86
CA ALA A 388 3.93 16.18 -22.83
C ALA A 388 4.00 17.62 -23.34
N ASP A 389 5.11 18.33 -23.09
CA ASP A 389 5.34 19.70 -23.59
C ASP A 389 5.48 19.78 -25.10
N ARG A 390 5.81 18.66 -25.76
CA ARG A 390 5.94 18.55 -27.22
C ARG A 390 4.68 18.01 -27.88
N ALA A 391 3.73 17.49 -27.10
CA ALA A 391 2.48 16.98 -27.61
C ALA A 391 1.58 18.16 -28.03
N GLU A 392 1.02 18.12 -29.24
CA GLU A 392 0.02 19.09 -29.66
C GLU A 392 -1.33 18.80 -29.00
N ARG A 393 -2.31 19.67 -29.23
CA ARG A 393 -3.67 19.50 -28.69
C ARG A 393 -4.30 18.22 -29.23
N GLY A 394 -4.63 17.30 -28.33
CA GLY A 394 -5.21 16.00 -28.63
C GLY A 394 -4.16 14.88 -28.79
N ASP A 395 -2.87 15.20 -28.74
CA ASP A 395 -1.82 14.20 -28.90
C ASP A 395 -1.65 13.33 -27.66
N ILE A 396 -1.19 12.10 -27.94
CA ILE A 396 -0.67 11.15 -26.97
C ILE A 396 0.70 10.74 -27.46
N LEU A 397 1.73 11.48 -27.04
CA LEU A 397 3.11 11.14 -27.33
C LEU A 397 3.66 10.20 -26.27
N ALA A 398 4.50 9.27 -26.70
CA ALA A 398 5.17 8.35 -25.81
C ALA A 398 6.62 8.09 -26.26
N SER A 399 7.48 7.71 -25.33
CA SER A 399 8.82 7.19 -25.69
C SER A 399 8.68 5.83 -26.41
N ARG A 400 9.58 5.49 -27.34
CA ARG A 400 9.60 4.20 -28.04
C ARG A 400 9.50 3.00 -27.08
N LEU A 401 10.17 3.06 -25.92
CA LEU A 401 10.10 2.02 -24.89
C LEU A 401 8.66 1.72 -24.42
N VAL A 402 7.77 2.72 -24.41
CA VAL A 402 6.35 2.52 -24.09
C VAL A 402 5.68 1.65 -25.15
N ALA A 403 5.96 1.89 -26.44
CA ALA A 403 5.42 1.07 -27.52
C ALA A 403 5.95 -0.36 -27.46
N ASP A 404 7.26 -0.53 -27.24
CA ASP A 404 7.89 -1.85 -27.17
C ASP A 404 7.31 -2.69 -26.02
N LEU A 405 7.14 -2.07 -24.84
CA LEU A 405 6.55 -2.73 -23.67
C LEU A 405 5.02 -2.88 -23.76
N ALA A 406 4.35 -2.12 -24.63
CA ALA A 406 2.92 -2.24 -24.91
C ALA A 406 2.62 -3.13 -26.14
N ALA A 407 3.62 -3.80 -26.72
CA ALA A 407 3.43 -4.72 -27.83
C ALA A 407 2.42 -5.83 -27.45
N GLY A 408 1.52 -6.15 -28.38
CA GLY A 408 0.44 -7.12 -28.15
C GLY A 408 -0.75 -6.61 -27.31
N SER A 409 -0.78 -5.32 -26.94
CA SER A 409 -1.91 -4.74 -26.18
C SER A 409 -3.01 -4.13 -27.07
N GLY A 410 -2.95 -4.28 -28.39
CA GLY A 410 -3.91 -3.69 -29.33
C GLY A 410 -3.84 -2.17 -29.45
N LEU A 411 -2.69 -1.58 -29.10
CA LEU A 411 -2.41 -0.14 -29.29
C LEU A 411 -1.56 0.04 -30.54
N HIS A 412 -1.84 1.09 -31.30
CA HIS A 412 -1.06 1.46 -32.49
C HIS A 412 -0.16 2.64 -32.18
N PHE A 413 1.06 2.59 -32.71
CA PHE A 413 2.07 3.62 -32.51
C PHE A 413 2.69 4.00 -33.84
N THR A 414 2.77 5.30 -34.12
CA THR A 414 3.41 5.85 -35.32
C THR A 414 4.67 6.62 -34.93
N ASP A 415 5.73 6.49 -35.71
CA ASP A 415 6.99 7.17 -35.45
C ASP A 415 6.89 8.67 -35.65
N VAL A 416 7.34 9.43 -34.63
CA VAL A 416 7.38 10.89 -34.67
C VAL A 416 8.80 11.40 -34.90
N GLY A 417 9.81 10.59 -34.55
CA GLY A 417 11.23 10.90 -34.76
C GLY A 417 12.04 10.79 -33.47
N LYS A 418 13.32 11.18 -33.53
CA LYS A 418 14.21 11.24 -32.37
C LYS A 418 14.38 12.67 -31.91
N VAL A 419 14.31 12.88 -30.61
CA VAL A 419 14.34 14.21 -29.99
C VAL A 419 15.40 14.24 -28.91
N MET A 420 16.23 15.28 -28.93
CA MET A 420 17.16 15.54 -27.83
C MET A 420 16.41 16.20 -26.68
N PHE A 421 16.60 15.67 -25.48
CA PHE A 421 16.08 16.21 -24.23
C PHE A 421 17.26 16.70 -23.40
N ASP A 422 17.09 17.81 -22.67
CA ASP A 422 18.19 18.47 -21.94
C ASP A 422 18.87 17.55 -20.90
N ASP A 423 18.15 16.51 -20.47
CA ASP A 423 18.56 15.55 -19.45
C ASP A 423 19.12 14.24 -20.03
N LEU A 424 19.24 14.08 -21.35
CA LEU A 424 19.69 12.84 -21.99
C LEU A 424 20.91 13.09 -22.89
N ASP A 425 21.89 12.19 -22.81
CA ASP A 425 23.09 12.21 -23.67
C ASP A 425 22.80 11.73 -25.11
N GLU A 426 21.71 10.99 -25.30
CA GLU A 426 21.28 10.45 -26.59
C GLU A 426 19.84 10.88 -26.93
N PRO A 427 19.54 11.10 -28.23
CA PRO A 427 18.21 11.52 -28.63
C PRO A 427 17.21 10.36 -28.48
N LEU A 428 16.13 10.61 -27.74
CA LEU A 428 15.10 9.64 -27.44
C LEU A 428 14.09 9.55 -28.60
N ALA A 429 13.81 8.34 -29.06
CA ALA A 429 12.79 8.10 -30.08
C ALA A 429 11.38 8.26 -29.49
N LEU A 430 10.53 9.05 -30.15
CA LEU A 430 9.14 9.28 -29.79
C LEU A 430 8.20 8.61 -30.80
N VAL A 431 7.06 8.20 -30.28
CA VAL A 431 5.94 7.64 -31.02
C VAL A 431 4.65 8.35 -30.61
N GLN A 432 3.69 8.41 -31.52
CA GLN A 432 2.34 8.89 -31.25
C GLN A 432 1.41 7.68 -31.13
N ALA A 433 0.66 7.60 -30.04
CA ALA A 433 -0.30 6.54 -29.81
C ALA A 433 -1.65 6.87 -30.45
N THR A 434 -2.21 5.92 -31.20
CA THR A 434 -3.55 6.00 -31.78
C THR A 434 -4.41 4.81 -31.29
N SER A 435 -5.68 5.08 -30.99
CA SER A 435 -6.66 4.05 -30.63
C SER A 435 -7.33 3.49 -31.88
N GLU A 436 -7.69 2.21 -31.89
CA GLU A 436 -8.35 1.51 -33.02
C GLU A 436 -9.60 2.23 -33.54
N GLN A 437 -10.29 3.03 -32.72
CA GLN A 437 -11.49 3.76 -33.16
C GLN A 437 -11.22 4.92 -34.14
N HIS A 438 -9.96 5.29 -34.39
CA HIS A 438 -9.59 6.46 -35.22
C HIS A 438 -8.85 6.11 -36.52
N LEU A 439 -8.75 4.83 -36.90
CA LEU A 439 -8.16 4.46 -38.18
C LEU A 439 -9.19 4.62 -39.31
N GLU A 440 -9.11 5.72 -40.07
CA GLU A 440 -9.61 5.72 -41.45
C GLU A 440 -8.77 4.74 -42.30
N PRO A 441 -9.37 4.06 -43.30
CA PRO A 441 -8.73 2.93 -43.97
C PRO A 441 -7.65 3.42 -44.95
N ALA A 442 -6.42 3.59 -44.48
CA ALA A 442 -5.27 3.83 -45.34
C ALA A 442 -4.73 2.50 -45.90
N CYS A 443 -4.88 2.38 -47.23
CA CYS A 443 -4.23 1.49 -48.20
C CYS A 443 -3.26 0.41 -47.65
N ARG A 444 -3.62 -0.86 -47.88
CA ARG A 444 -2.76 -2.04 -47.69
C ARG A 444 -1.44 -1.89 -48.45
N SER A 445 -0.31 -1.90 -47.73
CA SER A 445 0.98 -2.30 -48.27
C SER A 445 1.23 -3.78 -47.95
N ARG A 446 1.50 -4.54 -49.01
CA ARG A 446 1.84 -5.97 -49.02
C ARG A 446 3.10 -6.23 -48.20
N VAL A 447 3.05 -7.16 -47.24
CA VAL A 447 4.26 -7.86 -46.76
C VAL A 447 3.95 -9.37 -46.52
N ILE A 448 4.51 -10.17 -47.44
CA ILE A 448 5.20 -11.47 -47.33
C ILE A 448 4.60 -12.54 -46.39
N ALA A 449 4.19 -13.66 -47.01
CA ALA A 449 3.78 -14.90 -46.38
C ALA A 449 4.94 -15.59 -45.63
N VAL A 450 4.68 -16.01 -44.40
CA VAL A 450 5.48 -16.98 -43.64
C VAL A 450 4.58 -18.20 -43.40
N GLU A 451 5.05 -19.40 -43.73
CA GLU A 451 4.25 -20.63 -43.64
C GLU A 451 3.82 -20.95 -42.20
N PRO A 452 2.57 -21.42 -41.99
CA PRO A 452 2.05 -21.76 -40.66
C PRO A 452 2.64 -23.08 -40.15
N SER A 453 3.27 -23.04 -38.97
CA SER A 453 3.69 -24.25 -38.26
C SER A 453 2.48 -25.15 -37.99
N ALA A 454 2.51 -26.39 -38.48
CA ALA A 454 1.40 -27.34 -38.33
C ALA A 454 1.01 -27.57 -36.87
N LEU A 455 -0.30 -27.64 -36.61
CA LEU A 455 -0.85 -27.99 -35.30
C LEU A 455 -0.46 -29.42 -34.90
N THR A 456 -0.22 -29.63 -33.60
CA THR A 456 0.00 -30.97 -33.05
C THR A 456 -1.29 -31.80 -33.09
N ALA A 457 -1.20 -33.13 -33.08
CA ALA A 457 -2.35 -34.03 -33.05
C ALA A 457 -3.37 -33.65 -31.95
N ARG A 458 -2.86 -33.27 -30.77
CA ARG A 458 -3.69 -32.85 -29.64
C ARG A 458 -4.36 -31.49 -29.84
N GLU A 459 -3.69 -30.56 -30.53
CA GLU A 459 -4.28 -29.29 -30.90
C GLU A 459 -5.36 -29.46 -31.97
N ASN A 460 -5.16 -30.38 -32.93
CA ASN A 460 -6.18 -30.71 -33.94
C ASN A 460 -7.46 -31.28 -33.32
N GLU A 461 -7.35 -32.16 -32.33
CA GLU A 461 -8.51 -32.67 -31.57
C GLU A 461 -9.26 -31.54 -30.85
N VAL A 462 -8.53 -30.62 -30.22
CA VAL A 462 -9.12 -29.46 -29.53
C VAL A 462 -9.79 -28.50 -30.53
N VAL A 463 -9.21 -28.30 -31.72
CA VAL A 463 -9.80 -27.49 -32.79
C VAL A 463 -11.09 -28.12 -33.34
N ALA A 464 -11.12 -29.44 -33.54
CA ALA A 464 -12.32 -30.14 -33.99
C ALA A 464 -13.47 -30.01 -32.98
N LEU A 465 -13.20 -30.17 -31.68
CA LEU A 465 -14.22 -30.02 -30.64
C LEU A 465 -14.66 -28.55 -30.46
N ILE A 466 -13.81 -27.57 -30.78
CA ILE A 466 -14.21 -26.16 -30.88
C ILE A 466 -15.18 -25.96 -32.05
N ALA A 467 -14.94 -26.62 -33.20
CA ALA A 467 -15.81 -26.56 -34.37
C ALA A 467 -17.20 -27.13 -34.09
N ASP A 468 -17.28 -28.18 -33.27
CA ASP A 468 -18.52 -28.76 -32.76
C ASP A 468 -19.25 -27.88 -31.71
N GLY A 469 -18.74 -26.68 -31.44
CA GLY A 469 -19.35 -25.72 -30.52
C GLY A 469 -19.18 -26.08 -29.03
N LYS A 470 -18.32 -27.05 -28.69
CA LYS A 470 -18.13 -27.48 -27.31
C LYS A 470 -17.43 -26.39 -26.49
N SER A 471 -17.81 -26.26 -25.21
CA SER A 471 -17.16 -25.37 -24.25
C SER A 471 -15.83 -25.94 -23.76
N ASN A 472 -14.97 -25.12 -23.15
CA ASN A 472 -13.70 -25.62 -22.58
C ASN A 472 -13.90 -26.70 -21.51
N ALA A 473 -14.97 -26.61 -20.73
CA ALA A 473 -15.31 -27.62 -19.73
C ALA A 473 -15.74 -28.95 -20.37
N ALA A 474 -16.51 -28.89 -21.48
CA ALA A 474 -16.90 -30.08 -22.23
C ALA A 474 -15.69 -30.74 -22.93
N ILE A 475 -14.83 -29.95 -23.57
CA ILE A 475 -13.58 -30.43 -24.18
C ILE A 475 -12.66 -31.06 -23.12
N ALA A 476 -12.58 -30.45 -21.94
CA ALA A 476 -11.79 -30.97 -20.82
C ALA A 476 -12.30 -32.34 -20.35
N ALA A 477 -13.61 -32.50 -20.19
CA ALA A 477 -14.23 -33.76 -19.79
C ALA A 477 -14.01 -34.87 -20.84
N GLU A 478 -14.17 -34.54 -22.13
CA GLU A 478 -14.07 -35.50 -23.23
C GLU A 478 -12.64 -35.94 -23.53
N LEU A 479 -11.69 -35.02 -23.40
CA LEU A 479 -10.27 -35.31 -23.61
C LEU A 479 -9.55 -35.77 -22.33
N SER A 480 -10.25 -35.90 -21.20
CA SER A 480 -9.68 -36.20 -19.88
C SER A 480 -8.54 -35.23 -19.50
N LEU A 481 -8.76 -33.93 -19.73
CA LEU A 481 -7.84 -32.83 -19.42
C LEU A 481 -8.43 -31.91 -18.35
N SER A 482 -7.58 -31.06 -17.74
CA SER A 482 -8.09 -29.93 -16.94
C SER A 482 -8.55 -28.78 -17.85
N GLU A 483 -9.56 -28.01 -17.42
CA GLU A 483 -10.05 -26.84 -18.18
C GLU A 483 -8.93 -25.81 -18.44
N HIS A 484 -7.98 -25.69 -17.51
CA HIS A 484 -6.80 -24.84 -17.67
C HIS A 484 -5.89 -25.32 -18.82
N THR A 485 -5.73 -26.64 -18.97
CA THR A 485 -4.94 -27.23 -20.07
C THR A 485 -5.61 -26.98 -21.42
N VAL A 486 -6.94 -27.09 -21.50
CA VAL A 486 -7.70 -26.75 -22.71
C VAL A 486 -7.55 -25.28 -23.05
N LYS A 487 -7.65 -24.36 -22.08
CA LYS A 487 -7.41 -22.91 -22.32
C LYS A 487 -6.03 -22.65 -22.92
N ARG A 488 -5.01 -23.36 -22.47
CA ARG A 488 -3.65 -23.26 -23.01
C ARG A 488 -3.54 -23.81 -24.44
N HIS A 489 -4.18 -24.94 -24.73
CA HIS A 489 -4.25 -25.46 -26.11
C HIS A 489 -4.95 -24.48 -27.05
N VAL A 490 -6.09 -23.91 -26.65
CA VAL A 490 -6.81 -22.91 -27.46
C VAL A 490 -5.93 -21.69 -27.72
N ALA A 491 -5.21 -21.16 -26.71
CA ALA A 491 -4.30 -20.05 -26.90
C ALA A 491 -3.17 -20.38 -27.90
N ASN A 492 -2.57 -21.57 -27.80
CA ASN A 492 -1.52 -22.02 -28.72
C ASN A 492 -2.03 -22.21 -30.15
N ILE A 493 -3.24 -22.73 -30.32
CA ILE A 493 -3.90 -22.88 -31.63
C ILE A 493 -4.09 -21.52 -32.29
N LEU A 494 -4.65 -20.55 -31.54
CA LEU A 494 -4.88 -19.20 -32.05
C LEU A 494 -3.58 -18.52 -32.48
N LEU A 495 -2.52 -18.75 -31.72
CA LEU A 495 -1.19 -18.23 -32.02
C LEU A 495 -0.56 -18.92 -33.25
N LYS A 496 -0.67 -20.24 -33.37
CA LYS A 496 -0.09 -21.00 -34.50
C LYS A 496 -0.82 -20.78 -35.82
N LEU A 497 -2.13 -20.57 -35.78
CA LEU A 497 -2.97 -20.33 -36.95
C LEU A 497 -3.19 -18.85 -37.26
N ASP A 498 -2.61 -17.95 -36.46
CA ASP A 498 -2.81 -16.49 -36.54
C ASP A 498 -4.29 -16.10 -36.56
N LEU A 499 -5.07 -16.66 -35.63
CA LEU A 499 -6.51 -16.46 -35.53
C LEU A 499 -6.88 -15.56 -34.35
N PRO A 500 -7.72 -14.54 -34.55
CA PRO A 500 -7.97 -13.52 -33.53
C PRO A 500 -8.93 -13.98 -32.42
N SER A 501 -9.59 -15.13 -32.57
CA SER A 501 -10.57 -15.59 -31.59
C SER A 501 -10.91 -17.08 -31.70
N ARG A 502 -11.47 -17.64 -30.62
CA ARG A 502 -12.07 -18.99 -30.61
C ARG A 502 -13.08 -19.17 -31.76
N ALA A 503 -13.88 -18.14 -32.05
CA ALA A 503 -14.85 -18.18 -33.14
C ALA A 503 -14.15 -18.26 -34.51
N ALA A 504 -13.02 -17.57 -34.67
CA ALA A 504 -12.19 -17.68 -35.87
C ALA A 504 -11.55 -19.08 -35.99
N ALA A 505 -11.14 -19.72 -34.88
CA ALA A 505 -10.69 -21.11 -34.87
C ALA A 505 -11.80 -22.11 -35.25
N ALA A 506 -13.02 -21.94 -34.74
CA ALA A 506 -14.17 -22.75 -35.14
C ALA A 506 -14.47 -22.61 -36.64
N ALA A 507 -14.45 -21.38 -37.15
CA ALA A 507 -14.67 -21.10 -38.57
C ALA A 507 -13.52 -21.62 -39.45
N PHE A 508 -12.28 -21.61 -38.96
CA PHE A 508 -11.11 -22.18 -39.64
C PHE A 508 -11.22 -23.70 -39.78
N ALA A 509 -11.58 -24.39 -38.69
CA ALA A 509 -11.77 -25.83 -38.66
C ALA A 509 -12.91 -26.30 -39.59
N ALA A 510 -14.06 -25.62 -39.53
CA ALA A 510 -15.22 -25.93 -40.36
C ALA A 510 -14.95 -25.78 -41.86
N ARG A 511 -14.01 -24.91 -42.25
CA ARG A 511 -13.55 -24.74 -43.64
C ARG A 511 -12.62 -25.86 -44.11
N GLN A 512 -11.93 -26.56 -43.21
CA GLN A 512 -11.06 -27.69 -43.55
C GLN A 512 -11.80 -29.03 -43.61
N THR A 513 -13.00 -29.14 -43.01
CA THR A 513 -13.81 -30.37 -42.98
C THR A 513 -14.96 -30.39 -44.01
N GLY A 514 -15.05 -29.40 -44.90
CA GLY A 514 -16.07 -29.31 -45.95
C GLY A 514 -15.71 -30.11 -47.22
N PRO A 515 -16.67 -30.35 -48.15
CA PRO A 515 -16.47 -31.21 -49.33
C PRO A 515 -15.41 -30.73 -50.33
N ASP A 516 -15.00 -29.46 -50.23
CA ASP A 516 -14.08 -28.79 -51.17
C ASP A 516 -12.87 -28.17 -50.43
N GLY A 517 -12.21 -28.94 -49.55
CA GLY A 517 -10.86 -28.62 -49.06
C GLY A 517 -9.77 -29.12 -50.04
N PRO A 518 -8.55 -28.53 -50.05
CA PRO A 518 -7.51 -28.82 -51.05
C PRO A 518 -7.10 -30.30 -51.12
#